data_AF-A0A939JN42-F1
#
_entry.id   AF-A0A939JN42-F1
#
_cell.length_a   1.000
_cell.length_b   1.000
_cell.length_c   1.000
_cell.angle_alpha   90.00
_cell.angle_beta   90.00
_cell.angle_gamma   90.00
#
_symmetry.space_group_name_H-M   'P 1'
#
loop_
_entity.id
_entity.type
_entity.pdbx_description
1 polymer ?
#
loop_
_entity_poly.entity_id
_entity_poly.type
_entity_poly.pdbx_seq_one_letter_code
_entity_poly.pdbx_strand_id
1 'polypeptide(L)'
;MAGDERGREYGPGRAERGDRAERARAQAEAVHPHGHPRPRVRLDLPRVKRRTWLPEYDPEAFGRGSERIARFLGTGRFIVWMTVVIVLWVVWNSSAPHHLRFDQYPFIFLTLMLSLQASYAAPLILLAQNRQDDRDRVNLEQDRKQNERSIADTEYLTREIASLRMGLGEVATRDWIRSEFEDLVRELDERRVFPRESEEGDR
;
A
#
# COMPACT_ATOMS: atom_id res chain seq x y z
N MET A 1 -109.32 -33.95 -0.22
CA MET A 1 -108.50 -35.00 -0.87
C MET A 1 -107.18 -34.36 -1.26
N ALA A 2 -106.05 -35.02 -0.92
CA ALA A 2 -104.66 -34.75 -1.34
C ALA A 2 -104.06 -33.40 -0.90
N GLY A 3 -102.93 -33.27 -0.21
CA GLY A 3 -101.81 -34.21 0.00
C GLY A 3 -100.83 -34.15 -1.17
N ASP A 4 -99.78 -33.32 -1.07
CA ASP A 4 -98.44 -33.41 -1.73
C ASP A 4 -97.62 -32.17 -1.26
N GLU A 5 -96.74 -32.21 -0.26
CA GLU A 5 -95.36 -32.75 -0.28
C GLU A 5 -94.42 -32.21 -1.39
N ARG A 6 -93.94 -30.96 -1.31
CA ARG A 6 -92.60 -30.52 -1.80
C ARG A 6 -92.23 -29.22 -1.10
N GLY A 7 -91.02 -28.93 -0.65
CA GLY A 7 -89.73 -29.59 -0.64
C GLY A 7 -88.82 -28.59 0.07
N ARG A 8 -88.02 -29.05 1.02
CA ARG A 8 -87.06 -28.22 1.76
C ARG A 8 -86.00 -27.71 0.80
N GLU A 9 -85.72 -26.42 0.81
CA GLU A 9 -84.44 -25.90 0.37
C GLU A 9 -83.85 -25.04 1.50
N TYR A 10 -82.99 -25.67 2.28
CA TYR A 10 -82.05 -24.99 3.16
C TYR A 10 -81.07 -24.22 2.28
N GLY A 11 -81.17 -22.89 2.26
CA GLY A 11 -80.20 -22.05 1.56
C GLY A 11 -78.80 -22.18 2.18
N PRO A 12 -77.76 -22.57 1.43
CA PRO A 12 -76.39 -22.55 1.93
C PRO A 12 -75.85 -21.12 1.79
N GLY A 13 -75.54 -20.42 2.89
CA GLY A 13 -75.06 -19.04 2.71
C GLY A 13 -74.41 -18.32 3.90
N ARG A 14 -74.17 -19.00 5.02
CA ARG A 14 -73.40 -18.42 6.16
C ARG A 14 -71.93 -18.81 6.16
N ALA A 15 -71.55 -19.97 5.62
CA ALA A 15 -70.16 -20.44 5.61
C ALA A 15 -69.27 -19.70 4.60
N GLU A 16 -69.80 -19.28 3.44
CA GLU A 16 -68.98 -18.65 2.39
C GLU A 16 -68.65 -17.17 2.63
N ARG A 17 -69.39 -16.48 3.51
CA ARG A 17 -69.13 -15.05 3.81
C ARG A 17 -67.93 -14.84 4.74
N GLY A 18 -67.64 -15.79 5.63
CA GLY A 18 -66.46 -15.74 6.50
C GLY A 18 -65.17 -15.86 5.70
N ASP A 19 -65.12 -16.84 4.80
CA ASP A 19 -63.94 -17.14 3.96
C ASP A 19 -63.58 -15.98 3.01
N ARG A 20 -64.57 -15.30 2.43
CA ARG A 20 -64.31 -14.13 1.56
C ARG A 20 -63.84 -12.91 2.37
N ALA A 21 -64.32 -12.74 3.60
CA ALA A 21 -63.91 -11.64 4.47
C ALA A 21 -62.50 -11.85 5.05
N GLU A 22 -62.14 -13.09 5.39
CA GLU A 22 -60.76 -13.44 5.78
C GLU A 22 -59.78 -13.34 4.62
N ARG A 23 -60.14 -13.78 3.42
CA ARG A 23 -59.30 -13.60 2.22
C ARG A 23 -59.13 -12.14 1.83
N ALA A 24 -60.15 -11.30 2.01
CA ALA A 24 -60.06 -9.86 1.79
C ALA A 24 -59.17 -9.17 2.84
N ARG A 25 -59.19 -9.63 4.11
CA ARG A 25 -58.30 -9.13 5.17
C ARG A 25 -56.85 -9.59 4.96
N ALA A 26 -56.62 -10.84 4.57
CA ALA A 26 -55.30 -11.36 4.23
C ALA A 26 -54.71 -10.69 2.97
N GLN A 27 -55.54 -10.31 1.99
CA GLN A 27 -55.10 -9.49 0.85
C GLN A 27 -54.81 -8.04 1.23
N ALA A 28 -55.56 -7.45 2.18
CA ALA A 28 -55.30 -6.10 2.67
C ALA A 28 -54.02 -6.00 3.51
N GLU A 29 -53.65 -7.06 4.24
CA GLU A 29 -52.44 -7.13 5.06
C GLU A 29 -51.16 -7.42 4.23
N ALA A 30 -51.32 -7.98 3.03
CA ALA A 30 -50.22 -8.17 2.07
C ALA A 30 -49.82 -6.88 1.32
N VAL A 31 -50.49 -5.75 1.57
CA VAL A 31 -50.22 -4.45 0.94
C VAL A 31 -49.73 -3.47 2.01
N HIS A 32 -48.61 -3.81 2.65
CA HIS A 32 -47.76 -2.84 3.33
C HIS A 32 -46.64 -2.36 2.39
N PRO A 33 -46.36 -1.05 2.37
CA PRO A 33 -45.75 -0.37 1.24
C PRO A 33 -44.29 -0.76 1.11
N HIS A 34 -43.89 -1.16 -0.08
CA HIS A 34 -42.49 -1.23 -0.45
C HIS A 34 -41.85 0.13 -0.16
N GLY A 35 -41.06 0.18 0.92
CA GLY A 35 -40.24 1.32 1.25
C GLY A 35 -39.46 1.74 0.01
N HIS A 36 -39.46 3.05 -0.26
CA HIS A 36 -38.65 3.64 -1.31
C HIS A 36 -37.27 2.96 -1.33
N PRO A 37 -36.80 2.46 -2.49
CA PRO A 37 -35.45 1.93 -2.58
C PRO A 37 -34.52 3.09 -2.26
N ARG A 38 -34.03 3.14 -1.01
CA ARG A 38 -32.90 3.99 -0.65
C ARG A 38 -31.81 3.62 -1.65
N PRO A 39 -31.27 4.58 -2.42
CA PRO A 39 -30.27 4.26 -3.43
C PRO A 39 -29.10 3.59 -2.72
N ARG A 40 -29.00 2.26 -2.88
CA ARG A 40 -27.84 1.51 -2.41
C ARG A 40 -26.67 2.05 -3.22
N VAL A 41 -25.82 2.83 -2.56
CA VAL A 41 -24.57 3.31 -3.13
C VAL A 41 -23.75 2.06 -3.48
N ARG A 42 -23.79 1.65 -4.75
CA ARG A 42 -22.94 0.58 -5.27
C ARG A 42 -21.49 1.05 -5.14
N LEU A 43 -20.75 0.39 -4.25
CA LEU A 43 -19.33 0.65 -4.01
C LEU A 43 -18.42 0.11 -5.13
N ASP A 44 -18.98 -0.61 -6.11
CA ASP A 44 -18.23 -1.20 -7.23
C ASP A 44 -18.04 -0.27 -8.43
N LEU A 45 -18.53 0.97 -8.38
CA LEU A 45 -18.20 1.94 -9.41
C LEU A 45 -16.97 2.75 -8.97
N PRO A 46 -15.85 2.76 -9.73
CA PRO A 46 -14.75 3.65 -9.45
C PRO A 46 -15.29 5.08 -9.45
N ARG A 47 -15.25 5.69 -8.27
CA ARG A 47 -15.81 7.00 -7.99
C ARG A 47 -15.07 8.02 -8.83
N VAL A 48 -15.65 8.38 -9.98
CA VAL A 48 -15.08 9.38 -10.89
C VAL A 48 -14.90 10.67 -10.09
N LYS A 49 -13.64 11.03 -9.87
CA LYS A 49 -13.21 12.18 -9.06
C LYS A 49 -13.88 13.41 -9.65
N ARG A 50 -14.96 13.89 -9.01
CA ARG A 50 -15.59 15.17 -9.39
C ARG A 50 -14.45 16.19 -9.47
N ARG A 51 -14.35 16.88 -10.60
CA ARG A 51 -13.40 17.97 -10.83
C ARG A 51 -13.73 19.09 -9.87
N THR A 52 -13.24 18.96 -8.64
CA THR A 52 -13.32 19.99 -7.62
C THR A 52 -12.37 21.09 -8.05
N TRP A 53 -12.88 22.31 -8.08
CA TRP A 53 -12.12 23.54 -8.30
C TRP A 53 -11.24 23.90 -7.09
N LEU A 54 -10.59 22.90 -6.48
CA LEU A 54 -9.53 23.14 -5.51
C LEU A 54 -8.32 23.61 -6.32
N PRO A 55 -7.69 24.75 -5.99
CA PRO A 55 -6.37 25.06 -6.50
C PRO A 55 -5.48 23.85 -6.26
N GLU A 56 -5.04 23.20 -7.33
CA GLU A 56 -4.17 22.03 -7.25
C GLU A 56 -2.84 22.52 -6.68
N TYR A 57 -2.68 22.36 -5.37
CA TYR A 57 -1.44 22.65 -4.68
C TYR A 57 -0.41 21.66 -5.20
N ASP A 58 0.35 22.08 -6.21
CA ASP A 58 1.29 21.24 -6.94
C ASP A 58 2.38 20.70 -5.99
N PRO A 59 2.27 19.44 -5.56
CA PRO A 59 3.15 18.87 -4.55
C PRO A 59 4.59 18.71 -5.07
N GLU A 60 4.80 18.80 -6.39
CA GLU A 60 6.10 18.69 -7.04
C GLU A 60 6.88 20.00 -6.97
N ALA A 61 6.20 21.15 -7.10
CA ALA A 61 6.81 22.47 -6.91
C ALA A 61 7.23 22.69 -5.45
N PHE A 62 6.37 22.30 -4.51
CA PHE A 62 6.70 22.33 -3.09
C PHE A 62 7.80 21.33 -2.73
N GLY A 63 7.81 20.14 -3.35
CA GLY A 63 8.84 19.12 -3.14
C GLY A 63 10.25 19.61 -3.50
N ARG A 64 10.41 20.27 -4.66
CA ARG A 64 11.69 20.86 -5.09
C ARG A 64 12.14 22.03 -4.20
N GLY A 65 11.20 22.88 -3.77
CA GLY A 65 11.48 23.96 -2.81
C GLY A 65 11.91 23.40 -1.44
N SER A 66 11.22 22.37 -0.97
CA SER A 66 11.51 21.68 0.29
C SER A 66 12.88 21.06 0.31
N GLU A 67 13.32 20.43 -0.79
CA GLU A 67 14.64 19.80 -0.88
C GLU A 67 15.78 20.84 -0.76
N ARG A 68 15.59 22.03 -1.36
CA ARG A 68 16.56 23.13 -1.25
C ARG A 68 16.57 23.72 0.16
N ILE A 69 15.39 23.88 0.78
CA ILE A 69 15.24 24.37 2.15
C ILE A 69 15.83 23.38 3.16
N ALA A 70 15.61 22.07 2.99
CA ALA A 70 16.16 21.02 3.84
C ALA A 70 17.70 20.99 3.79
N ARG A 71 18.30 21.08 2.59
CA ARG A 71 19.76 21.20 2.45
C ARG A 71 20.31 22.49 3.08
N PHE A 72 19.53 23.57 3.06
CA PHE A 72 19.92 24.86 3.63
C PHE A 72 19.84 24.86 5.17
N LEU A 73 18.78 24.29 5.74
CA LEU A 73 18.56 24.15 7.20
C LEU A 73 19.48 23.12 7.86
N GLY A 74 19.81 22.03 7.16
CA GLY A 74 20.69 20.97 7.67
C GLY A 74 22.19 21.34 7.68
N THR A 75 22.58 22.43 7.01
CA THR A 75 23.96 22.90 6.98
C THR A 75 24.14 24.03 8.01
N GLY A 76 25.25 24.03 8.76
CA GLY A 76 25.59 25.12 9.73
C GLY A 76 25.66 26.54 9.14
N ARG A 77 25.52 26.66 7.82
CA ARG A 77 25.49 27.92 7.05
C ARG A 77 24.25 28.78 7.34
N PHE A 78 23.13 28.20 7.77
CA PHE A 78 21.95 28.97 8.21
C PHE A 78 22.28 29.82 9.46
N ILE A 79 22.95 29.22 10.44
CA ILE A 79 23.32 29.91 11.69
C ILE A 79 24.27 31.06 11.38
N VAL A 80 25.29 30.82 10.54
CA VAL A 80 26.23 31.87 10.12
C VAL A 80 25.51 33.05 9.46
N TRP A 81 24.57 32.78 8.54
CA TRP A 81 23.82 33.84 7.87
C TRP A 81 22.92 34.62 8.83
N MET A 82 22.22 33.93 9.74
CA MET A 82 21.40 34.57 10.78
C MET A 82 22.24 35.47 11.69
N THR A 83 23.42 35.03 12.11
CA THR A 83 24.34 35.84 12.91
C THR A 83 24.78 37.10 12.16
N VAL A 84 25.13 36.98 10.87
CA VAL A 84 25.53 38.12 10.04
C VAL A 84 24.41 39.16 9.95
N VAL A 85 23.17 38.74 9.73
CA VAL A 85 22.01 39.64 9.66
C VAL A 85 21.79 40.38 10.99
N ILE A 86 21.86 39.66 12.11
CA ILE A 86 21.72 40.26 13.46
C ILE A 86 22.82 41.28 13.71
N VAL A 87 24.08 40.92 13.42
CA VAL A 87 25.23 41.82 13.60
C VAL A 87 25.08 43.06 12.73
N LEU A 88 24.71 42.90 11.45
CA LEU A 88 24.50 44.03 10.54
C LEU A 88 23.39 44.96 11.04
N TRP A 89 22.29 44.40 11.56
CA TRP A 89 21.19 45.19 12.14
C TRP A 89 21.63 46.00 13.36
N VAL A 90 22.37 45.37 14.28
CA VAL A 90 22.91 46.01 15.48
C VAL A 90 23.90 47.10 15.12
N VAL A 91 24.83 46.81 14.20
CA VAL A 91 25.82 47.78 13.71
C VAL A 91 25.12 48.96 13.05
N TRP A 92 24.17 48.72 12.15
CA TRP A 92 23.41 49.76 11.47
C TRP A 92 22.67 50.67 12.47
N ASN A 93 21.92 50.09 13.41
CA ASN A 93 21.18 50.89 14.40
C ASN A 93 22.09 51.59 15.43
N SER A 94 23.29 51.06 15.68
CA SER A 94 24.28 51.68 16.56
C SER A 94 25.02 52.84 15.88
N SER A 95 25.47 52.66 14.63
CA SER A 95 26.24 53.65 13.88
C SER A 95 25.37 54.71 13.18
N ALA A 96 24.05 54.49 13.06
CA ALA A 96 23.14 55.43 12.43
C ALA A 96 23.02 56.76 13.24
N PRO A 97 22.97 57.91 12.57
CA PRO A 97 22.64 59.20 13.19
C PRO A 97 21.25 59.18 13.84
N HIS A 98 21.03 60.02 14.86
CA HIS A 98 19.81 59.99 15.71
C HIS A 98 18.47 60.06 14.94
N HIS A 99 18.48 60.63 13.73
CA HIS A 99 17.30 60.77 12.85
C HIS A 99 17.01 59.52 11.98
N LEU A 100 17.95 58.58 11.86
CA LEU A 100 17.82 57.32 11.09
C LEU A 100 17.82 56.07 12.00
N ARG A 101 17.88 56.26 13.32
CA ARG A 101 17.81 55.17 14.31
C ARG A 101 16.37 54.66 14.39
N PHE A 102 16.07 53.62 13.62
CA PHE A 102 14.78 52.94 13.68
C PHE A 102 14.60 52.15 14.99
N ASP A 103 15.67 51.60 15.55
CA ASP A 103 15.63 50.71 16.72
C ASP A 103 16.74 51.06 17.73
N GLN A 104 16.45 51.94 18.69
CA GLN A 104 17.39 52.30 19.78
C GLN A 104 17.47 51.19 20.83
N TYR A 105 18.59 51.11 21.56
CA TYR A 105 18.75 50.16 22.68
C TYR A 105 17.56 50.30 23.64
N PRO A 106 16.77 49.24 23.92
CA PRO A 106 17.11 47.80 23.90
C PRO A 106 16.70 46.98 22.65
N PHE A 107 16.63 47.56 21.45
CA PHE A 107 16.31 46.87 20.19
C PHE A 107 14.95 46.13 20.20
N ILE A 108 13.87 46.89 20.42
CA ILE A 108 12.53 46.33 20.57
C ILE A 108 12.05 45.66 19.26
N PHE A 109 12.38 46.25 18.10
CA PHE A 109 11.93 45.70 16.82
C PHE A 109 12.64 44.38 16.49
N LEU A 110 13.95 44.31 16.73
CA LEU A 110 14.70 43.06 16.57
C LEU A 110 14.12 41.97 17.47
N THR A 111 13.80 42.30 18.73
CA THR A 111 13.22 41.35 19.69
C THR A 111 11.82 40.88 19.28
N LEU A 112 10.97 41.79 18.82
CA LEU A 112 9.64 41.45 18.32
C LEU A 112 9.72 40.55 17.08
N MET A 113 10.65 40.84 16.17
CA MET A 113 10.85 40.06 14.96
C MET A 113 11.38 38.66 15.27
N LEU A 114 12.34 38.51 16.19
CA LEU A 114 12.83 37.20 16.63
C LEU A 114 11.75 36.39 17.36
N SER A 115 10.93 37.03 18.19
CA SER A 115 9.79 36.38 18.86
C SER A 115 8.76 35.87 17.84
N LEU A 116 8.43 36.69 16.85
CA LEU A 116 7.56 36.29 15.75
C LEU A 116 8.20 35.15 14.94
N GLN A 117 9.52 35.22 14.71
CA GLN A 117 10.27 34.21 13.97
C GLN A 117 10.13 32.82 14.61
N ALA A 118 10.33 32.75 15.93
CA ALA A 118 10.13 31.51 16.68
C ALA A 118 8.68 31.01 16.61
N SER A 119 7.70 31.91 16.70
CA SER A 119 6.29 31.57 16.67
C SER A 119 5.83 30.98 15.33
N TYR A 120 6.28 31.53 14.19
CA TYR A 120 5.92 31.01 12.87
C TYR A 120 6.76 29.78 12.47
N ALA A 121 7.94 29.59 13.06
CA ALA A 121 8.78 28.42 12.78
C ALA A 121 8.07 27.12 13.19
N ALA A 122 7.42 27.08 14.35
CA ALA A 122 6.73 25.89 14.85
C ALA A 122 5.70 25.30 13.86
N PRO A 123 4.71 26.05 13.31
CA PRO A 123 3.76 25.51 12.36
C PRO A 123 4.41 25.11 11.03
N LEU A 124 5.43 25.84 10.55
CA LEU A 124 6.15 25.45 9.33
C LEU A 124 6.94 24.16 9.50
N ILE A 125 7.56 23.97 10.66
CA ILE A 125 8.25 22.72 11.01
C ILE A 125 7.24 21.57 11.06
N LEU A 126 6.07 21.77 11.69
CA LEU A 126 5.01 20.76 11.74
C LEU A 126 4.49 20.38 10.34
N LEU A 127 4.33 21.35 9.44
CA LEU A 127 3.95 21.10 8.04
C LEU A 127 5.04 20.35 7.26
N ALA A 128 6.31 20.65 7.53
CA ALA A 128 7.43 19.94 6.93
C ALA A 128 7.54 18.50 7.45
N GLN A 129 7.32 18.29 8.75
CA GLN A 129 7.39 16.99 9.42
C GLN A 129 6.27 16.05 8.96
N ASN A 130 5.01 16.50 8.90
CA ASN A 130 3.90 15.65 8.42
C ASN A 130 4.16 15.04 7.03
N ARG A 131 4.85 15.79 6.15
CA ARG A 131 5.22 15.29 4.81
C ARG A 131 6.43 14.36 4.81
N GLN A 132 7.35 14.51 5.77
CA GLN A 132 8.44 13.56 5.96
C GLN A 132 7.88 12.24 6.50
N ASP A 133 7.02 12.31 7.51
CA ASP A 133 6.38 11.14 8.13
C ASP A 133 5.55 10.33 7.12
N ASP A 134 4.82 11.00 6.21
CA ASP A 134 4.08 10.33 5.14
C ASP A 134 4.99 9.57 4.16
N ARG A 135 6.14 10.14 3.79
CA ARG A 135 7.12 9.47 2.92
C ARG A 135 7.80 8.31 3.64
N ASP A 136 8.19 8.54 4.90
CA ASP A 136 8.86 7.54 5.72
C ASP A 136 7.94 6.35 5.97
N ARG A 137 6.63 6.59 6.15
CA ARG A 137 5.63 5.52 6.22
C ARG A 137 5.57 4.69 4.93
N VAL A 138 5.55 5.33 3.76
CA VAL A 138 5.51 4.62 2.47
C VAL A 138 6.79 3.79 2.28
N ASN A 139 7.95 4.36 2.59
CA ASN A 139 9.23 3.65 2.53
C ASN A 139 9.23 2.43 3.48
N LEU A 140 8.75 2.60 4.73
CA LEU A 140 8.63 1.49 5.69
C LEU A 140 7.68 0.39 5.22
N GLU A 141 6.56 0.74 4.59
CA GLU A 141 5.63 -0.25 4.02
C GLU A 141 6.25 -1.00 2.83
N GLN A 142 7.06 -0.32 2.01
CA GLN A 142 7.80 -0.96 0.91
C GLN A 142 8.90 -1.89 1.43
N ASP A 143 9.69 -1.45 2.41
CA ASP A 143 10.75 -2.24 3.03
C ASP A 143 10.19 -3.51 3.67
N ARG A 144 9.04 -3.41 4.35
CA ARG A 144 8.34 -4.59 4.90
C ARG A 144 7.97 -5.59 3.81
N LYS A 145 7.35 -5.14 2.72
CA LYS A 145 6.98 -6.02 1.59
C LYS A 145 8.22 -6.64 0.93
N GLN A 146 9.31 -5.88 0.83
CA GLN A 146 10.55 -6.35 0.24
C GLN A 146 11.22 -7.40 1.14
N ASN A 147 11.19 -7.20 2.46
CA ASN A 147 11.67 -8.17 3.44
C ASN A 147 10.83 -9.47 3.44
N GLU A 148 9.51 -9.37 3.38
CA GLU A 148 8.62 -10.55 3.24
C GLU A 148 8.96 -11.36 1.98
N ARG A 149 9.18 -10.70 0.85
CA ARG A 149 9.61 -11.35 -0.40
C ARG A 149 10.99 -11.99 -0.24
N SER A 150 11.95 -11.29 0.37
CA SER A 150 13.29 -11.82 0.59
C SER A 150 13.29 -13.08 1.47
N ILE A 151 12.42 -13.12 2.50
CA ILE A 151 12.24 -14.31 3.34
C ILE A 151 11.64 -15.44 2.51
N ALA A 152 10.59 -15.18 1.73
CA ALA A 152 9.98 -16.18 0.86
C ALA A 152 10.96 -16.74 -0.19
N ASP A 153 11.77 -15.88 -0.81
CA ASP A 153 12.80 -16.27 -1.78
C ASP A 153 13.88 -17.12 -1.10
N THR A 154 14.28 -16.77 0.13
CA THR A 154 15.26 -17.55 0.90
C THR A 154 14.69 -18.93 1.27
N GLU A 155 13.43 -19.01 1.68
CA GLU A 155 12.75 -20.27 1.97
C GLU A 155 12.61 -21.14 0.71
N TYR A 156 12.27 -20.53 -0.43
CA TYR A 156 12.19 -21.20 -1.72
C TYR A 156 13.55 -21.76 -2.13
N LEU A 157 14.60 -20.93 -2.13
CA LEU A 157 15.97 -21.36 -2.44
C LEU A 157 16.45 -22.47 -1.50
N THR A 158 16.14 -22.38 -0.21
CA THR A 158 16.52 -23.43 0.75
C THR A 158 15.83 -24.75 0.44
N ARG A 159 14.54 -24.71 0.06
CA ARG A 159 13.80 -25.91 -0.36
C ARG A 159 14.35 -26.48 -1.66
N GLU A 160 14.70 -25.63 -2.62
CA GLU A 160 15.27 -26.04 -3.90
C GLU A 160 16.68 -26.63 -3.73
N ILE A 161 17.50 -26.07 -2.84
CA ILE A 161 18.81 -26.65 -2.50
C ILE A 161 18.63 -28.00 -1.79
N ALA A 162 17.62 -28.14 -0.92
CA ALA A 162 17.33 -29.41 -0.26
C ALA A 162 16.88 -30.48 -1.25
N SER A 163 16.01 -30.16 -2.21
CA SER A 163 15.59 -31.09 -3.28
C SER A 163 16.75 -31.44 -4.22
N LEU A 164 17.56 -30.46 -4.62
CA LEU A 164 18.77 -30.69 -5.41
C LEU A 164 19.76 -31.60 -4.68
N ARG A 165 19.97 -31.37 -3.38
CA ARG A 165 20.84 -32.22 -2.53
C ARG A 165 20.32 -33.66 -2.46
N MET A 166 19.00 -33.86 -2.35
CA MET A 166 18.41 -35.20 -2.35
C MET A 166 18.59 -35.89 -3.71
N GLY A 167 18.28 -35.19 -4.81
CA GLY A 167 18.46 -35.74 -6.17
C GLY A 167 19.93 -36.05 -6.51
N LEU A 168 20.86 -35.18 -6.12
CA LEU A 168 22.29 -35.44 -6.25
C LEU A 168 22.76 -36.55 -5.30
N GLY A 169 22.21 -36.63 -4.09
CA GLY A 169 22.52 -37.69 -3.13
C GLY A 169 22.14 -39.08 -3.63
N GLU A 170 21.02 -39.19 -4.35
CA GLU A 170 20.59 -40.45 -4.98
C GLU A 170 21.50 -40.85 -6.15
N VAL A 171 21.88 -39.90 -7.02
CA VAL A 171 22.70 -40.17 -8.22
C VAL A 171 24.20 -40.32 -7.90
N ALA A 172 24.70 -39.63 -6.87
CA ALA A 172 26.11 -39.66 -6.46
C ALA A 172 26.37 -40.57 -5.26
N THR A 173 25.63 -41.68 -5.14
CA THR A 173 25.98 -42.66 -4.10
C THR A 173 27.32 -43.31 -4.47
N ARG A 174 28.20 -43.49 -3.47
CA ARG A 174 29.55 -44.08 -3.61
C ARG A 174 29.56 -45.34 -4.47
N ASP A 175 28.51 -46.14 -4.40
CA ASP A 175 28.38 -47.39 -5.14
C ASP A 175 28.14 -47.17 -6.63
N TRP A 176 27.39 -46.13 -7.05
CA TRP A 176 27.22 -45.79 -8.47
C TRP A 176 28.50 -45.19 -9.06
N ILE A 177 29.15 -44.25 -8.34
CA ILE A 177 30.44 -43.69 -8.78
C ILE A 177 31.48 -44.81 -8.88
N ARG A 178 31.45 -45.77 -7.96
CA ARG A 178 32.36 -46.94 -7.99
C ARG A 178 32.05 -47.87 -9.16
N SER A 179 30.79 -48.20 -9.42
CA SER A 179 30.44 -49.06 -10.56
C SER A 179 30.82 -48.41 -11.88
N GLU A 180 30.60 -47.10 -12.03
CA GLU A 180 30.95 -46.39 -13.27
C GLU A 180 32.46 -46.26 -13.44
N PHE A 181 33.22 -46.07 -12.34
CA PHE A 181 34.68 -46.12 -12.39
C PHE A 181 35.18 -47.52 -12.75
N GLU A 182 34.57 -48.57 -12.21
CA GLU A 182 34.94 -49.95 -12.52
C GLU A 182 34.65 -50.29 -13.98
N ASP A 183 33.49 -49.89 -14.52
CA ASP A 183 33.14 -50.07 -15.93
C ASP A 183 34.07 -49.28 -16.86
N LEU A 184 34.40 -48.02 -16.54
CA LEU A 184 35.35 -47.23 -17.31
C LEU A 184 36.78 -47.81 -17.28
N VAL A 185 37.23 -48.29 -16.12
CA VAL A 185 38.54 -48.97 -15.99
C VAL A 185 38.55 -50.26 -16.79
N ARG A 186 37.46 -51.02 -16.77
CA ARG A 186 37.32 -52.25 -17.54
C ARG A 186 37.33 -51.99 -19.04
N GLU A 187 36.64 -50.96 -19.52
CA GLU A 187 36.66 -50.58 -20.95
C GLU A 187 38.08 -50.17 -21.38
N LEU A 188 38.81 -49.42 -20.54
CA LEU A 188 40.19 -49.04 -20.81
C LEU A 188 41.13 -50.25 -20.83
N ASP A 189 40.95 -51.21 -19.93
CA ASP A 189 41.75 -52.44 -19.90
C ASP A 189 41.45 -53.32 -21.11
N GLU A 190 40.18 -53.48 -21.49
CA GLU A 190 39.79 -54.17 -22.73
C GLU A 190 40.39 -53.50 -23.97
N ARG A 191 40.41 -52.17 -24.06
CA ARG A 191 41.07 -51.45 -25.17
C ARG A 191 42.60 -51.56 -25.17
N ARG A 192 43.21 -51.82 -24.02
CA ARG A 192 44.67 -51.98 -23.87
C ARG A 192 45.11 -53.42 -24.12
N VAL A 193 44.27 -54.38 -23.74
CA VAL A 193 44.45 -55.83 -23.92
C VAL A 193 44.11 -56.26 -25.35
N PHE A 194 43.18 -55.57 -26.01
CA PHE A 194 42.91 -55.71 -27.44
C PHE A 194 43.30 -54.42 -28.18
N PRO A 195 44.61 -54.21 -28.50
CA PRO A 195 44.96 -53.29 -29.56
C PRO A 195 44.14 -53.71 -30.79
N ARG A 196 43.46 -52.75 -31.42
CA ARG A 196 42.70 -53.01 -32.64
C ARG A 196 43.64 -53.61 -33.69
N GLU A 197 43.68 -54.93 -33.79
CA GLU A 197 44.03 -55.65 -35.00
C GLU A 197 42.84 -55.51 -35.95
N SER A 198 42.60 -54.28 -36.39
CA SER A 198 41.82 -54.04 -37.58
C SER A 198 42.78 -53.52 -38.63
N GLU A 199 43.05 -54.41 -39.58
CA GLU A 199 43.39 -54.12 -40.96
C GLU A 199 44.85 -53.79 -41.28
N GLU A 200 45.60 -54.85 -41.56
CA GLU A 200 46.57 -54.87 -42.66
C GLU A 200 46.55 -56.32 -43.17
N GLY A 201 45.92 -56.66 -44.29
CA GLY A 201 46.06 -56.01 -45.59
C GLY A 201 47.26 -56.63 -46.30
N ASP A 202 46.94 -57.43 -47.32
CA ASP A 202 47.78 -57.73 -48.50
C ASP A 202 48.45 -59.14 -48.60
N ARG A 203 48.04 -59.82 -49.69
CA ARG A 203 48.67 -60.92 -50.48
C ARG A 203 48.37 -62.38 -50.15
#